data_AF-A0A089I3Y5-F1
#
_entry.id   AF-A0A089I3Y5-F1
#
_cell.length_a   1.000
_cell.length_b   1.000
_cell.length_c   1.000
_cell.angle_alpha   90.00
_cell.angle_beta   90.00
_cell.angle_gamma   90.00
#
_symmetry.space_group_name_H-M   'P 1'
#
loop_
_entity.id
_entity.type
_entity.pdbx_description
1 polymer ?
#
loop_
_entity_poly.entity_id
_entity_poly.type
_entity_poly.pdbx_seq_one_letter_code
_entity_poly.pdbx_strand_id
1 'polypeptide(L)'
;MSVDDYLDLLNYAKAINDGQWQADIIENLKNFKEASEERERVENVRELWNRFDHINLMLLELFNKLREHEDAEDSYRWKEKIWELKMERITLAKQIQERYIKIR
;
A
#
# COMPACT_ATOMS: atom_id res chain seq x y z
N MET A 1 0.87 2.19 25.34
CA MET A 1 -0.56 2.41 25.61
C MET A 1 -1.32 1.97 24.38
N SER A 2 -2.23 1.00 24.55
CA SER A 2 -3.12 0.47 23.53
C SER A 2 -4.32 1.41 23.33
N VAL A 3 -5.04 1.26 22.22
CA VAL A 3 -6.35 1.90 22.02
C VAL A 3 -7.32 1.48 23.14
N ASP A 4 -7.22 0.24 23.62
CA ASP A 4 -8.03 -0.27 24.74
C ASP A 4 -7.80 0.53 26.03
N ASP A 5 -6.54 0.88 26.35
CA ASP A 5 -6.21 1.70 27.53
C ASP A 5 -6.89 3.08 27.47
N TYR A 6 -6.95 3.68 26.27
CA TYR A 6 -7.63 4.97 26.06
C TYR A 6 -9.15 4.87 26.13
N LEU A 7 -9.73 3.73 25.73
CA LEU A 7 -11.17 3.49 25.86
C LEU A 7 -11.57 3.29 27.32
N ASP A 8 -10.76 2.60 28.11
CA ASP A 8 -10.95 2.46 29.56
C ASP A 8 -10.89 3.82 30.26
N LEU A 9 -9.90 4.65 29.92
CA LEU A 9 -9.79 6.02 30.45
C LEU A 9 -10.97 6.89 30.04
N LEU A 10 -11.46 6.77 28.80
CA LEU A 10 -12.62 7.53 28.33
C LEU A 10 -13.89 7.14 29.10
N ASN A 11 -14.10 5.85 29.33
CA ASN A 11 -15.22 5.33 30.12
C ASN A 11 -15.16 5.83 31.56
N TYR A 12 -13.96 5.89 32.14
CA TYR A 12 -13.76 6.41 33.48
C TYR A 12 -13.98 7.93 33.56
N ALA A 13 -13.45 8.71 32.61
CA ALA A 13 -13.69 10.15 32.50
C ALA A 13 -15.19 10.48 32.35
N LYS A 14 -15.92 9.64 31.61
CA LYS A 14 -17.38 9.69 31.50
C LYS A 14 -18.07 9.38 32.82
N ALA A 15 -17.61 8.38 33.57
CA ALA A 15 -18.18 8.01 34.86
C ALA A 15 -18.07 9.12 35.92
N ILE A 16 -17.01 9.92 35.86
CA ILE A 16 -16.79 11.05 36.78
C ILE A 16 -17.32 12.40 36.24
N ASN A 17 -18.00 12.41 35.09
CA ASN A 17 -18.48 13.63 34.40
C ASN A 17 -17.39 14.68 34.11
N ASP A 18 -16.14 14.25 33.92
CA ASP A 18 -15.07 15.15 33.51
C ASP A 18 -15.11 15.35 31.99
N GLY A 19 -15.82 16.39 31.55
CA GLY A 19 -15.99 16.71 30.13
C GLY A 19 -14.71 17.21 29.46
N GLN A 20 -13.82 17.87 30.20
CA GLN A 20 -12.54 18.35 29.65
C GLN A 20 -11.62 17.17 29.37
N TRP A 21 -11.51 16.26 30.34
CA TRP A 21 -10.68 15.08 30.18
C TRP A 21 -11.20 14.13 29.09
N GLN A 22 -12.52 14.00 28.94
CA GLN A 22 -13.12 13.28 27.80
C GLN A 22 -12.71 13.91 26.47
N ALA A 23 -12.75 15.25 26.35
CA ALA A 23 -12.37 15.94 25.13
C ALA A 23 -10.89 15.70 24.78
N ASP A 24 -9.99 15.79 25.77
CA ASP A 24 -8.56 15.57 25.60
C ASP A 24 -8.25 14.11 25.17
N ILE A 25 -8.95 13.12 25.75
CA ILE A 25 -8.82 11.71 25.35
C ILE A 25 -9.29 11.49 23.91
N ILE A 26 -10.43 12.09 23.52
CA ILE A 26 -10.97 11.99 22.16
C ILE A 26 -10.01 12.61 21.14
N GLU A 27 -9.41 13.76 21.46
CA GLU A 27 -8.42 14.41 20.59
C GLU A 27 -7.18 13.53 20.38
N ASN A 28 -6.66 12.95 21.46
CA ASN A 28 -5.52 12.03 21.38
C ASN A 28 -5.85 10.76 20.56
N LEU A 29 -7.05 10.21 20.71
CA LEU A 29 -7.53 9.06 19.92
C LEU A 29 -7.65 9.40 18.42
N LYS A 30 -8.12 10.59 18.08
CA LYS A 30 -8.17 11.06 16.68
C LYS A 30 -6.77 11.17 16.08
N ASN A 31 -5.85 11.82 16.79
CA ASN A 31 -4.46 11.97 16.34
C ASN A 31 -3.76 10.61 16.15
N PHE A 32 -4.01 9.65 17.06
CA PHE A 32 -3.47 8.29 16.94
C PHE A 32 -4.02 7.57 15.70
N LYS A 33 -5.33 7.69 15.45
CA LYS A 33 -5.99 7.10 14.27
C LYS A 33 -5.42 7.70 12.98
N GLU A 34 -5.31 9.02 12.89
CA GLU A 34 -4.76 9.71 11.70
C GLU A 34 -3.30 9.29 11.42
N ALA A 35 -2.47 9.20 12.47
CA ALA A 35 -1.08 8.74 12.34
C ALA A 35 -0.99 7.26 11.90
N SER A 36 -1.90 6.41 12.38
CA SER A 36 -1.96 5.00 11.99
C SER A 36 -2.41 4.84 10.54
N GLU A 37 -3.46 5.55 10.13
CA GLU A 37 -3.95 5.53 8.75
C GLU A 37 -2.89 6.05 7.78
N GLU A 38 -2.13 7.08 8.16
CA GLU A 38 -1.04 7.60 7.33
C GLU A 38 0.09 6.58 7.18
N ARG A 39 0.48 5.90 8.27
CA ARG A 39 1.48 4.81 8.20
C ARG A 39 1.01 3.67 7.30
N GLU A 40 -0.24 3.25 7.45
CA GLU A 40 -0.84 2.20 6.61
C GLU A 40 -0.91 2.62 5.14
N ARG A 41 -1.23 3.89 4.86
CA ARG A 41 -1.18 4.44 3.49
C ARG A 41 0.23 4.35 2.91
N VAL A 42 1.26 4.74 3.65
CA VAL A 42 2.66 4.70 3.21
C VAL A 42 3.16 3.27 3.00
N GLU A 43 2.86 2.34 3.92
CA GLU A 43 3.23 0.93 3.82
C GLU A 43 2.64 0.30 2.55
N ASN A 44 1.36 0.56 2.28
CA ASN A 44 0.70 0.08 1.07
C ASN A 44 1.28 0.67 -0.23
N VAL A 45 1.73 1.93 -0.23
CA VAL A 45 2.38 2.54 -1.40
C VAL A 45 3.73 1.87 -1.67
N ARG A 46 4.51 1.57 -0.61
CA ARG A 46 5.77 0.83 -0.75
C ARG A 46 5.55 -0.57 -1.34
N GLU A 47 4.50 -1.27 -0.91
CA GLU A 47 4.17 -2.59 -1.46
C GLU A 47 3.86 -2.52 -2.96
N LEU A 48 3.10 -1.51 -3.40
CA LEU A 48 2.83 -1.31 -4.83
C LEU A 48 4.10 -1.07 -5.64
N TRP A 49 5.05 -0.29 -5.11
CA TRP A 49 6.35 -0.08 -5.75
C TRP A 49 7.19 -1.35 -5.81
N ASN A 50 7.24 -2.13 -4.73
CA ASN A 50 7.95 -3.41 -4.72
C ASN A 50 7.41 -4.38 -5.79
N ARG A 51 6.08 -4.44 -5.95
CA ARG A 51 5.44 -5.24 -7.02
C ARG A 51 5.77 -4.69 -8.40
N PHE A 52 5.75 -3.37 -8.57
CA PHE A 52 6.08 -2.73 -9.85
C PHE A 52 7.53 -3.04 -10.28
N ASP A 53 8.48 -2.97 -9.34
CA ASP A 53 9.89 -3.28 -9.59
C ASP A 53 10.09 -4.77 -9.90
N HIS A 54 9.40 -5.65 -9.18
CA HIS A 54 9.43 -7.09 -9.47
C HIS A 54 8.94 -7.41 -10.89
N ILE A 55 7.86 -6.77 -11.35
CA ILE A 55 7.37 -6.92 -12.73
C ILE A 55 8.39 -6.41 -13.75
N ASN A 56 9.07 -5.29 -13.47
CA ASN A 56 10.11 -4.77 -14.36
C ASN A 56 11.28 -5.74 -14.50
N LEU A 57 11.70 -6.38 -13.41
CA LEU A 57 12.75 -7.41 -13.43
C LEU A 57 12.33 -8.61 -14.28
N MET A 58 11.12 -9.15 -14.06
CA MET A 58 10.61 -10.26 -14.87
C MET A 58 10.50 -9.91 -16.35
N LEU A 59 10.06 -8.69 -16.69
CA LEU A 59 10.03 -8.21 -18.07
C LEU A 59 11.43 -8.18 -18.68
N LEU A 60 12.42 -7.65 -17.96
CA LEU A 60 13.80 -7.60 -18.41
C LEU A 60 14.36 -9.00 -18.69
N GLU A 61 14.13 -9.96 -17.79
CA GLU A 61 14.53 -11.36 -17.97
C GLU A 61 13.87 -11.99 -19.20
N LEU A 62 12.57 -11.78 -19.40
CA LEU A 62 11.86 -12.32 -20.57
C LEU A 62 12.32 -11.69 -21.88
N PHE A 63 12.63 -10.40 -21.89
CA PHE A 63 13.22 -9.75 -23.07
C PHE A 63 14.62 -10.28 -23.39
N ASN A 64 15.44 -10.54 -22.38
CA ASN A 64 16.75 -11.15 -22.57
C ASN A 64 16.62 -12.57 -23.13
N LYS A 65 15.71 -13.39 -22.58
CA LYS A 65 15.42 -14.74 -23.09
C LYS A 65 14.96 -14.73 -24.55
N LEU A 66 14.07 -13.81 -24.91
CA LEU A 66 13.64 -13.65 -26.30
C LEU A 66 14.77 -13.25 -27.25
N ARG A 67 15.71 -12.44 -26.77
CA ARG A 67 16.87 -12.03 -27.58
C ARG A 67 17.86 -13.16 -27.79
N GLU A 68 18.08 -13.99 -26.77
CA GLU A 68 19.02 -15.11 -26.81
C GLU A 68 18.46 -16.33 -27.55
N HIS A 69 17.13 -16.47 -27.58
CA HIS A 69 16.42 -17.65 -28.10
C HIS A 69 15.21 -17.26 -28.96
N GLU A 70 15.42 -16.43 -29.98
CA GLU A 70 14.33 -15.82 -30.78
C GLU A 70 13.45 -16.86 -31.49
N ASP A 71 14.06 -17.93 -32.01
CA ASP A 71 13.41 -19.04 -32.73
C ASP A 71 13.04 -20.25 -31.84
N ALA A 72 13.12 -20.12 -30.51
CA ALA A 72 12.69 -21.21 -29.63
C ALA A 72 11.17 -21.41 -29.72
N GLU A 73 10.73 -22.67 -29.67
CA GLU A 73 9.30 -23.06 -29.67
C GLU A 73 8.51 -22.34 -28.56
N ASP A 74 9.17 -22.02 -27.44
CA ASP A 74 8.60 -21.29 -26.30
C ASP A 74 8.53 -19.75 -26.48
N SER A 75 9.08 -19.19 -27.57
CA SER A 75 9.11 -17.75 -27.86
C SER A 75 7.71 -17.12 -27.84
N TYR A 76 6.69 -17.86 -28.29
CA TYR A 76 5.29 -17.42 -28.22
C TYR A 76 4.81 -17.24 -26.77
N ARG A 77 5.11 -18.19 -25.88
CA ARG A 77 4.71 -18.14 -24.45
C ARG A 77 5.38 -16.99 -23.72
N TRP A 78 6.64 -16.70 -24.05
CA TRP A 78 7.33 -15.55 -23.45
C TRP A 78 6.73 -14.23 -23.93
N LYS A 79 6.34 -14.12 -25.21
CA LYS A 79 5.64 -12.93 -25.73
C LYS A 79 4.29 -12.71 -25.06
N GLU A 80 3.51 -13.78 -24.87
CA GLU A 80 2.26 -13.75 -24.11
C GLU A 80 2.50 -13.28 -22.67
N LYS A 81 3.50 -13.86 -21.99
CA LYS A 81 3.82 -13.46 -20.61
C LYS A 81 4.25 -12.01 -20.48
N ILE A 82 5.03 -11.50 -21.44
CA ILE A 82 5.41 -10.08 -21.51
C ILE A 82 4.17 -9.19 -21.64
N TRP A 83 3.17 -9.60 -22.43
CA TRP A 83 1.95 -8.82 -22.58
C TRP A 83 1.16 -8.74 -21.27
N GLU A 84 0.97 -9.87 -20.59
CA GLU A 84 0.33 -9.91 -19.26
C GLU A 84 1.03 -9.00 -18.26
N LEU A 85 2.36 -9.13 -18.16
CA LEU A 85 3.17 -8.33 -17.24
C LEU A 85 3.13 -6.84 -17.56
N LYS A 86 3.07 -6.46 -18.86
CA LYS A 86 2.86 -5.06 -19.25
C LYS A 86 1.50 -4.54 -18.77
N MET A 87 0.44 -5.34 -18.88
CA MET A 87 -0.89 -4.94 -18.41
C MET A 87 -0.94 -4.79 -16.89
N GLU A 88 -0.31 -5.71 -16.15
CA GLU A 88 -0.20 -5.61 -14.70
C GLU A 88 0.61 -4.37 -14.28
N ARG A 89 1.75 -4.11 -14.95
CA ARG A 89 2.57 -2.92 -14.72
C ARG A 89 1.79 -1.62 -14.91
N ILE A 90 0.96 -1.53 -15.96
CA ILE A 90 0.11 -0.34 -16.21
C ILE A 90 -0.92 -0.18 -15.10
N THR A 91 -1.53 -1.29 -14.66
CA THR A 91 -2.50 -1.28 -13.55
C THR A 91 -1.85 -0.79 -12.25
N LEU A 92 -0.66 -1.30 -11.91
CA LEU A 92 0.08 -0.85 -10.74
C LEU A 92 0.48 0.63 -10.85
N ALA A 93 0.93 1.10 -12.01
CA ALA A 93 1.26 2.51 -12.21
C ALA A 93 0.07 3.43 -11.95
N LYS A 94 -1.14 3.05 -12.40
CA LYS A 94 -2.37 3.78 -12.11
C LYS A 94 -2.69 3.80 -10.62
N GLN A 95 -2.60 2.65 -9.94
CA GLN A 95 -2.85 2.56 -8.50
C GLN A 95 -1.86 3.42 -7.69
N ILE A 96 -0.58 3.42 -8.07
CA ILE A 96 0.44 4.28 -7.46
C ILE A 96 0.06 5.75 -7.66
N GLN A 97 -0.24 6.16 -8.89
CA GLN A 97 -0.63 7.54 -9.21
C GLN A 97 -1.86 7.99 -8.44
N GLU A 98 -2.92 7.18 -8.39
CA GLU A 98 -4.15 7.47 -7.64
C GLU A 98 -3.88 7.67 -6.15
N ARG A 99 -2.99 6.87 -5.55
CA ARG A 99 -2.62 7.04 -4.14
C ARG A 99 -1.86 8.34 -3.91
N TYR A 100 -0.92 8.71 -4.78
CA TYR A 100 -0.22 10.00 -4.67
C TYR A 100 -1.16 11.21 -4.85
N ILE A 101 -2.15 11.12 -5.74
CA ILE A 101 -3.15 12.19 -5.91
C ILE A 101 -4.03 12.32 -4.66
N LYS A 102 -4.40 11.20 -4.01
CA LYS A 102 -5.20 11.22 -2.77
C LYS A 102 -4.43 11.67 -1.53
N ILE A 103 -3.10 11.68 -1.57
CA ILE A 103 -2.23 12.13 -0.48
C ILE A 103 -1.99 13.65 -0.54
N ARG A 104 -2.26 14.31 -1.69
CA ARG A 104 -2.05 15.74 -1.90
C ARG A 104 -3.32 16.56 -1.67
#